data_AF-A0A4Q5KTD9-F1
#
_entry.id   AF-A0A4Q5KTD9-F1
#
_cell.length_a   1.000
_cell.length_b   1.000
_cell.length_c   1.000
_cell.angle_alpha   90.00
_cell.angle_beta   90.00
_cell.angle_gamma   90.00
#
_symmetry.space_group_name_H-M   'P 1'
#
loop_
_entity.id
_entity.type
_entity.pdbx_description
1 polymer ?
#
loop_
_entity_poly.entity_id
_entity_poly.type
_entity_poly.pdbx_seq_one_letter_code
_entity_poly.pdbx_strand_id
1 'polypeptide(L)'
;MYNSWKQKFIKTFKRKEFSKTIVVKVHTDKGGIGKSTIATQIAQAFSLRDKETTVVIVTADVNECLLKYLNEEFCQKQLGRKLNLKLIAIENADKKSKNQINQEIKSKLLADERLESFLEKNEESLTEDELENTFFLEDKGEIKPVDMIIYDIAGGIDQIETDEVKQDSIDHFITVANANSAKSKQRAFVSILKTIKAEDEALKAAIAESGDDYADYSADEIAEIKQEQGITYKYAYIHRDTRGCKKDFSKTKQELREVEKEYNVKIQLIYVPRMNFEVFEEAGVSYFITRYELEQKGICFHTMKLIEERQDMTVAVKQLLKNIA
;
A
#
# COMPACT_ATOMS: atom_id res chain seq x y z
N MET A 1 22.88 13.71 12.47
CA MET A 1 23.37 12.54 11.72
C MET A 1 22.45 11.37 11.97
N TYR A 2 21.95 10.68 10.93
CA TYR A 2 21.16 9.46 11.09
C TYR A 2 22.02 8.30 11.62
N ASN A 3 21.46 7.45 12.48
CA ASN A 3 22.14 6.24 12.96
C ASN A 3 22.35 5.22 11.82
N SER A 4 23.26 4.26 12.02
CA SER A 4 23.66 3.27 10.99
C SER A 4 22.47 2.46 10.43
N TRP A 5 21.45 2.19 11.24
CA TRP A 5 20.24 1.47 10.80
C TRP A 5 19.36 2.35 9.90
N LYS A 6 19.05 3.59 10.29
CA LYS A 6 18.32 4.57 9.47
C LYS A 6 19.05 4.79 8.14
N GLN A 7 20.38 4.91 8.13
CA GLN A 7 21.18 5.02 6.90
C GLN A 7 21.05 3.80 5.97
N LYS A 8 21.08 2.58 6.51
CA LYS A 8 20.84 1.35 5.73
C LYS A 8 19.41 1.28 5.20
N PHE A 9 18.46 1.93 5.84
CA PHE A 9 17.06 1.98 5.43
C PHE A 9 16.84 3.05 4.36
N ILE A 10 17.40 4.24 4.53
CA ILE A 10 17.47 5.34 3.54
C ILE A 10 18.01 4.85 2.20
N LYS A 11 19.05 4.00 2.19
CA LYS A 11 19.58 3.40 0.95
C LYS A 11 18.55 2.60 0.15
N THR A 12 17.50 2.07 0.79
CA THR A 12 16.39 1.37 0.11
C THR A 12 15.63 2.34 -0.79
N PHE A 13 15.44 3.59 -0.34
CA PHE A 13 14.68 4.63 -1.04
C PHE A 13 15.48 5.45 -2.06
N LYS A 14 16.79 5.19 -2.20
CA LYS A 14 17.63 5.89 -3.19
C LYS A 14 17.47 5.36 -4.62
N ARG A 15 16.62 4.35 -4.84
CA ARG A 15 16.59 3.56 -6.09
C ARG A 15 15.44 3.90 -7.05
N LYS A 16 14.41 4.64 -6.65
CA LYS A 16 13.44 5.25 -7.57
C LYS A 16 13.04 6.65 -7.08
N GLU A 17 13.21 7.64 -7.94
CA GLU A 17 12.43 8.88 -7.81
C GLU A 17 11.01 8.56 -8.26
N PHE A 18 10.00 9.20 -7.66
CA PHE A 18 8.64 9.10 -8.18
C PHE A 18 8.64 9.87 -9.50
N SER A 19 8.56 9.16 -10.63
CA SER A 19 8.28 9.80 -11.93
C SER A 19 6.79 10.04 -12.09
N LYS A 20 5.97 9.17 -11.49
CA LYS A 20 4.51 9.27 -11.42
C LYS A 20 4.00 8.79 -10.06
N THR A 21 2.74 9.09 -9.75
CA THR A 21 2.06 8.55 -8.57
C THR A 21 2.11 7.03 -8.56
N ILE A 22 2.54 6.44 -7.45
CA ILE A 22 2.52 5.00 -7.24
C ILE A 22 1.23 4.57 -6.53
N VAL A 23 0.51 3.61 -7.09
CA VAL A 23 -0.73 3.09 -6.52
C VAL A 23 -0.52 1.73 -5.89
N VAL A 24 -0.83 1.63 -4.60
CA VAL A 24 -0.74 0.40 -3.81
C VAL A 24 -2.14 -0.01 -3.36
N LYS A 25 -2.58 -1.21 -3.75
CA LYS A 25 -3.84 -1.81 -3.30
C LYS A 25 -3.54 -2.86 -2.23
N VAL A 26 -3.93 -2.59 -0.98
CA VAL A 26 -3.83 -3.55 0.12
C VAL A 26 -5.20 -4.18 0.34
N HIS A 27 -5.40 -5.41 -0.12
CA HIS A 27 -6.72 -6.02 -0.17
C HIS A 27 -6.76 -7.49 0.24
N THR A 28 -7.78 -7.80 1.04
CA THR A 28 -8.24 -9.16 1.35
C THR A 28 -9.67 -9.06 1.85
N ASP A 29 -10.54 -9.94 1.38
CA ASP A 29 -11.97 -10.02 1.72
C ASP A 29 -12.27 -10.39 3.19
N LYS A 30 -11.24 -10.47 4.05
CA LYS A 30 -11.37 -10.73 5.49
C LYS A 30 -10.97 -9.52 6.35
N GLY A 31 -11.83 -9.17 7.32
CA GLY A 31 -11.54 -8.15 8.34
C GLY A 31 -10.57 -8.62 9.43
N GLY A 32 -9.87 -7.68 10.08
CA GLY A 32 -9.04 -7.97 11.27
C GLY A 32 -7.76 -8.77 11.02
N ILE A 33 -7.21 -8.70 9.81
CA ILE A 33 -6.02 -9.47 9.41
C ILE A 33 -4.74 -8.63 9.26
N GLY A 34 -4.79 -7.32 9.54
CA GLY A 34 -3.62 -6.44 9.51
C GLY A 34 -3.38 -5.67 8.22
N LYS A 35 -4.41 -5.46 7.38
CA LYS A 35 -4.30 -4.68 6.12
C LYS A 35 -3.92 -3.22 6.38
N SER A 36 -4.69 -2.56 7.22
CA SER A 36 -4.44 -1.20 7.70
C SER A 36 -3.04 -1.07 8.33
N THR A 37 -2.57 -2.10 9.03
CA THR A 37 -1.21 -2.15 9.56
C THR A 37 -0.15 -2.18 8.46
N ILE A 38 -0.33 -3.00 7.42
CA ILE A 38 0.59 -3.04 6.27
C ILE A 38 0.58 -1.71 5.51
N ALA A 39 -0.61 -1.16 5.22
CA ALA A 39 -0.76 0.14 4.56
C ALA A 39 -0.01 1.25 5.32
N THR A 40 -0.21 1.30 6.64
CA THR A 40 0.44 2.29 7.50
C THR A 40 1.95 2.08 7.60
N GLN A 41 2.43 0.83 7.70
CA GLN A 41 3.87 0.54 7.71
C GLN A 41 4.56 1.01 6.43
N ILE A 42 3.92 0.80 5.28
CA ILE A 42 4.42 1.26 3.97
C ILE A 42 4.50 2.79 4.00
N ALA A 43 3.39 3.48 4.29
CA ALA A 43 3.33 4.94 4.31
C ALA A 43 4.38 5.57 5.25
N GLN A 44 4.41 5.12 6.51
CA GLN A 44 5.30 5.69 7.51
C GLN A 44 6.78 5.47 7.16
N ALA A 45 7.12 4.40 6.43
CA ALA A 45 8.51 4.17 6.06
C ALA A 45 9.06 5.28 5.14
N PHE A 46 8.21 5.95 4.37
CA PHE A 46 8.60 7.09 3.54
C PHE A 46 9.02 8.31 4.36
N SER A 47 8.66 8.41 5.64
CA SER A 47 9.20 9.45 6.54
C SER A 47 10.72 9.36 6.75
N LEU A 48 11.32 8.23 6.40
CA LEU A 48 12.76 8.03 6.45
C LEU A 48 13.47 8.54 5.17
N ARG A 49 12.75 9.04 4.16
CA ARG A 49 13.38 9.62 2.96
C ARG A 49 14.02 10.97 3.25
N ASP A 50 14.98 11.32 2.41
CA ASP A 50 15.63 12.63 2.46
C ASP A 50 14.84 13.72 1.72
N LYS A 51 13.92 13.33 0.83
CA LYS A 51 13.01 14.21 0.09
C LYS A 51 11.64 14.25 0.77
N GLU A 52 10.91 15.34 0.57
CA GLU A 52 9.50 15.40 0.93
C GLU A 52 8.71 14.36 0.10
N THR A 53 7.69 13.78 0.70
CA THR A 53 6.85 12.77 0.06
C THR A 53 5.41 12.94 0.54
N THR A 54 4.48 13.05 -0.39
CA THR A 54 3.04 13.10 -0.15
C THR A 54 2.45 11.70 -0.35
N VAL A 55 2.00 11.09 0.75
CA VAL A 55 1.32 9.79 0.72
C VAL A 55 -0.13 9.97 1.11
N VAL A 56 -1.04 9.38 0.33
CA VAL A 56 -2.47 9.33 0.63
C VAL A 56 -2.87 7.91 0.96
N ILE A 57 -3.54 7.71 2.08
CA ILE A 57 -4.22 6.44 2.37
C ILE A 57 -5.71 6.64 2.16
N VAL A 58 -6.33 5.80 1.33
CA VAL A 58 -7.78 5.77 1.12
C VAL A 58 -8.35 4.57 1.86
N THR A 59 -9.36 4.79 2.69
CA THR A 59 -10.02 3.73 3.46
C THR A 59 -11.52 3.97 3.58
N ALA A 60 -12.28 2.87 3.54
CA ALA A 60 -13.72 2.84 3.79
C ALA A 60 -14.04 1.93 4.98
N ASP A 61 -13.14 1.86 5.97
CA ASP A 61 -13.38 1.12 7.20
C ASP A 61 -14.45 1.80 8.06
N VAL A 62 -15.57 1.09 8.30
CA VAL A 62 -16.69 1.53 9.16
C VAL A 62 -16.22 1.91 10.57
N ASN A 63 -15.18 1.24 11.06
CA ASN A 63 -14.69 1.50 12.41
C ASN A 63 -13.78 2.72 12.47
N GLU A 64 -13.42 3.28 11.31
CA GLU A 64 -12.52 4.42 11.15
C GLU A 64 -11.22 4.22 11.94
N CYS A 65 -10.75 2.97 12.04
CA CYS A 65 -9.60 2.62 12.87
C CYS A 65 -8.35 3.38 12.43
N LEU A 66 -8.15 3.53 11.12
CA LEU A 66 -7.04 4.32 10.57
C LEU A 66 -7.17 5.82 10.86
N LEU A 67 -8.38 6.38 10.89
CA LEU A 67 -8.58 7.81 11.17
C LEU A 67 -8.27 8.12 12.63
N LYS A 68 -8.67 7.22 13.54
CA LYS A 68 -8.29 7.29 14.96
C LYS A 68 -6.77 7.22 15.12
N TYR A 69 -6.14 6.29 14.38
CA TYR A 69 -4.70 6.02 14.45
C TYR A 69 -3.81 7.10 13.79
N LEU A 70 -4.20 7.62 12.62
CA LEU A 70 -3.42 8.55 11.79
C LEU A 70 -4.07 9.95 11.73
N ASN A 71 -4.51 10.46 12.88
CA ASN A 71 -5.01 11.83 12.94
C ASN A 71 -3.90 12.86 12.68
N GLU A 72 -4.28 14.09 12.32
CA GLU A 72 -3.34 15.15 11.96
C GLU A 72 -2.32 15.47 13.06
N GLU A 73 -2.75 15.43 14.33
CA GLU A 73 -1.88 15.68 15.47
C GLU A 73 -0.78 14.61 15.57
N PHE A 74 -1.14 13.33 15.42
CA PHE A 74 -0.18 12.23 15.37
C PHE A 74 0.77 12.41 14.19
N CYS A 75 0.24 12.69 13.00
CA CYS A 75 1.04 12.88 11.79
C CYS A 75 2.07 14.00 11.96
N GLN A 76 1.65 15.18 12.44
CA GLN A 76 2.53 16.33 12.63
C GLN A 76 3.59 16.11 13.72
N LYS A 77 3.24 15.41 14.81
CA LYS A 77 4.16 15.20 15.94
C LYS A 77 5.13 14.04 15.72
N GLN A 78 4.70 13.00 14.99
CA GLN A 78 5.38 11.69 14.99
C GLN A 78 5.90 11.24 13.62
N LEU A 79 5.37 11.79 12.53
CA LEU A 79 5.95 11.55 11.21
C LEU A 79 7.07 12.56 10.98
N GLY A 80 8.13 12.12 10.31
CA GLY A 80 9.20 13.02 9.92
C GLY A 80 8.64 14.19 9.11
N ARG A 81 9.18 15.39 9.27
CA ARG A 81 8.75 16.62 8.54
C ARG A 81 8.74 16.49 7.01
N LYS A 82 9.29 15.39 6.49
CA LYS A 82 9.41 15.06 5.07
C LYS A 82 8.31 14.12 4.58
N LEU A 83 7.37 13.70 5.44
CA LEU A 83 6.22 12.90 5.05
C LEU A 83 4.94 13.72 5.28
N ASN A 84 4.30 14.10 4.18
CA ASN A 84 2.94 14.63 4.19
C ASN A 84 1.96 13.46 4.03
N LEU A 85 1.51 12.89 5.14
CA LEU A 85 0.54 11.80 5.15
C LEU A 85 -0.88 12.36 5.25
N LYS A 86 -1.72 12.10 4.25
CA LYS A 86 -3.14 12.46 4.24
C LYS A 86 -3.98 11.19 4.26
N LEU A 87 -5.09 11.22 4.99
CA LEU A 87 -6.03 10.12 5.07
C LEU A 87 -7.37 10.55 4.48
N ILE A 88 -7.85 9.78 3.50
CA ILE A 88 -9.21 9.89 2.97
C ILE A 88 -10.01 8.75 3.58
N ALA A 89 -10.75 9.05 4.64
CA ALA A 89 -11.73 8.16 5.23
C ALA A 89 -13.11 8.44 4.63
N ILE A 90 -13.85 7.38 4.31
CA ILE A 90 -15.23 7.44 3.84
C ILE A 90 -16.16 7.17 5.03
N GLU A 91 -16.74 8.24 5.56
CA GLU A 91 -17.65 8.18 6.70
C GLU A 91 -18.91 7.38 6.33
N ASN A 92 -19.44 6.58 7.26
CA ASN A 92 -20.64 5.77 7.07
C ASN A 92 -20.60 4.91 5.78
N ALA A 93 -19.43 4.35 5.46
CA ALA A 93 -19.26 3.52 4.26
C ALA A 93 -20.27 2.34 4.19
N ASP A 94 -20.69 1.81 5.34
CA ASP A 94 -21.69 0.73 5.44
C ASP A 94 -23.08 1.11 4.92
N LYS A 95 -23.37 2.41 4.82
CA LYS A 95 -24.65 2.97 4.37
C LYS A 95 -24.60 3.53 2.96
N LYS A 96 -23.43 3.52 2.31
CA LYS A 96 -23.23 4.07 0.97
C LYS A 96 -23.21 2.95 -0.06
N SER A 97 -23.67 3.26 -1.26
CA SER A 97 -23.41 2.39 -2.41
C SER A 97 -21.96 2.52 -2.84
N LYS A 98 -21.46 1.50 -3.51
CA LYS A 98 -20.16 1.48 -4.17
C LYS A 98 -19.88 2.75 -5.00
N ASN A 99 -20.83 3.14 -5.86
CA ASN A 99 -20.69 4.35 -6.68
C ASN A 99 -20.59 5.62 -5.83
N GLN A 100 -21.36 5.73 -4.74
CA GLN A 100 -21.27 6.88 -3.83
C GLN A 100 -19.91 6.96 -3.14
N ILE A 101 -19.37 5.82 -2.70
CA ILE A 101 -18.02 5.74 -2.11
C ILE A 101 -16.96 6.19 -3.13
N ASN A 102 -16.97 5.64 -4.34
CA ASN A 102 -15.96 5.98 -5.35
C ASN A 102 -16.08 7.43 -5.83
N GLN A 103 -17.30 7.98 -5.95
CA GLN A 103 -17.51 9.40 -6.23
C GLN A 103 -16.98 10.31 -5.12
N GLU A 104 -17.10 9.92 -3.86
CA GLU A 104 -16.53 10.68 -2.74
C GLU A 104 -14.99 10.59 -2.70
N ILE A 105 -14.42 9.43 -3.01
CA ILE A 105 -12.96 9.29 -3.15
C ILE A 105 -12.46 10.19 -4.29
N LYS A 106 -13.12 10.13 -5.46
CA LYS A 106 -12.88 11.04 -6.59
C LYS A 106 -13.10 12.50 -6.24
N SER A 107 -13.91 12.82 -5.22
CA SER A 107 -14.12 14.21 -4.85
C SER A 107 -13.02 14.78 -3.98
N LYS A 108 -12.37 13.91 -3.20
CA LYS A 108 -11.24 14.25 -2.34
C LYS A 108 -9.89 14.15 -3.04
N LEU A 109 -9.81 13.39 -4.15
CA LEU A 109 -8.63 13.29 -5.03
C LEU A 109 -8.89 14.05 -6.34
N LEU A 110 -7.96 14.90 -6.75
CA LEU A 110 -8.01 15.52 -8.07
C LEU A 110 -7.32 14.59 -9.08
N ALA A 111 -8.05 14.17 -10.11
CA ALA A 111 -7.55 13.34 -11.22
C ALA A 111 -8.42 13.57 -12.47
N ASP A 112 -7.84 13.31 -13.65
CA ASP A 112 -8.49 13.35 -14.97
C ASP A 112 -9.31 14.64 -15.19
N GLU A 113 -10.55 14.54 -15.69
CA GLU A 113 -11.45 15.67 -15.99
C GLU A 113 -11.64 16.64 -14.81
N ARG A 114 -11.53 16.13 -13.57
CA ARG A 114 -11.70 16.94 -12.36
C ARG A 114 -10.48 17.81 -12.10
N LEU A 115 -9.28 17.29 -12.38
CA LEU A 115 -8.05 18.07 -12.31
C LEU A 115 -8.11 19.20 -13.35
N GLU A 116 -8.49 18.87 -14.59
CA GLU A 116 -8.68 19.86 -15.67
C GLU A 116 -9.67 20.95 -15.27
N SER A 117 -10.85 20.56 -14.78
CA SER A 117 -11.87 21.52 -14.30
C SER A 117 -11.38 22.41 -13.16
N PHE A 118 -10.52 21.89 -12.27
CA PHE A 118 -9.94 22.66 -11.18
C PHE A 118 -8.90 23.65 -11.69
N LEU A 119 -8.01 23.22 -12.58
CA LEU A 119 -6.97 24.06 -13.19
C LEU A 119 -7.59 25.23 -13.96
N GLU A 120 -8.62 24.95 -14.78
CA GLU A 120 -9.36 25.98 -15.51
C GLU A 120 -10.03 26.99 -14.59
N LYS A 121 -10.69 26.52 -13.52
CA LYS A 121 -11.43 27.37 -12.59
C LYS A 121 -10.53 28.31 -11.78
N ASN A 122 -9.32 27.86 -11.46
CA ASN A 122 -8.38 28.61 -10.61
C ASN A 122 -7.28 29.33 -11.41
N GLU A 123 -7.33 29.30 -12.74
CA GLU A 123 -6.31 29.87 -13.63
C GLU A 123 -4.90 29.33 -13.33
N GLU A 124 -4.81 28.05 -12.96
CA GLU A 124 -3.58 27.33 -12.68
C GLU A 124 -3.17 26.44 -13.86
N SER A 125 -1.88 26.14 -13.98
CA SER A 125 -1.35 25.24 -15.00
C SER A 125 -0.27 24.35 -14.43
N LEU A 126 -0.26 23.08 -14.83
CA LEU A 126 0.79 22.12 -14.50
C LEU A 126 1.83 22.02 -15.64
N THR A 127 3.05 21.67 -15.28
CA THR A 127 4.12 21.32 -16.22
C THR A 127 3.91 19.91 -16.82
N GLU A 128 4.55 19.60 -17.94
CA GLU A 128 4.49 18.25 -18.55
C GLU A 128 4.95 17.16 -17.56
N ASP A 129 6.01 17.42 -16.79
CA ASP A 129 6.52 16.51 -15.77
C ASP A 129 5.49 16.27 -14.64
N GLU A 130 4.73 17.31 -14.27
CA GLU A 130 3.70 17.17 -13.23
C GLU A 130 2.51 16.35 -13.72
N LEU A 131 2.13 16.47 -15.00
CA LEU A 131 1.05 15.70 -15.63
C LEU A 131 1.33 14.19 -15.70
N GLU A 132 2.57 13.74 -15.51
CA GLU A 132 2.87 12.32 -15.31
C GLU A 132 2.24 11.78 -14.00
N ASN A 133 1.95 12.65 -13.03
CA ASN A 133 1.25 12.26 -11.82
C ASN A 133 -0.23 12.00 -12.08
N THR A 134 -0.70 10.94 -11.44
CA THR A 134 -2.05 10.46 -11.64
C THR A 134 -3.04 11.14 -10.69
N PHE A 135 -2.60 11.43 -9.47
CA PHE A 135 -3.45 11.98 -8.41
C PHE A 135 -2.82 13.24 -7.82
N PHE A 136 -3.68 14.20 -7.50
CA PHE A 136 -3.33 15.45 -6.84
C PHE A 136 -4.27 15.72 -5.65
N LEU A 137 -3.82 16.58 -4.75
CA LEU A 137 -4.61 17.10 -3.63
C LEU A 137 -4.62 18.62 -3.63
N GLU A 138 -5.73 19.18 -3.18
CA GLU A 138 -5.79 20.58 -2.77
C GLU A 138 -5.35 20.67 -1.29
N ASP A 139 -4.31 21.45 -1.01
CA ASP A 139 -3.83 21.72 0.34
C ASP A 139 -3.65 23.24 0.51
N LYS A 140 -4.57 23.86 1.25
CA LYS A 140 -4.59 25.32 1.50
C LYS A 140 -4.66 26.17 0.22
N GLY A 141 -5.37 25.68 -0.79
CA GLY A 141 -5.55 26.37 -2.07
C GLY A 141 -4.39 26.18 -3.04
N GLU A 142 -3.41 25.34 -2.73
CA GLU A 142 -2.36 24.92 -3.67
C GLU A 142 -2.59 23.46 -4.08
N ILE A 143 -2.41 23.17 -5.37
CA ILE A 143 -2.36 21.79 -5.87
C ILE A 143 -1.03 21.16 -5.49
N LYS A 144 -1.08 19.96 -4.91
CA LYS A 144 0.10 19.15 -4.62
C LYS A 144 0.02 17.78 -5.29
N PRO A 145 1.07 17.34 -5.99
CA PRO A 145 1.12 15.99 -6.52
C PRO A 145 1.13 14.96 -5.39
N VAL A 146 0.43 13.84 -5.62
CA VAL A 146 0.48 12.68 -4.75
C VAL A 146 1.55 11.74 -5.26
N ASP A 147 2.61 11.54 -4.48
CA ASP A 147 3.67 10.60 -4.82
C ASP A 147 3.21 9.15 -4.70
N MET A 148 2.35 8.86 -3.72
CA MET A 148 1.83 7.51 -3.48
C MET A 148 0.41 7.54 -2.95
N ILE A 149 -0.43 6.68 -3.49
CA ILE A 149 -1.76 6.39 -2.97
C ILE A 149 -1.84 4.93 -2.52
N ILE A 150 -2.39 4.70 -1.33
CA ILE A 150 -2.56 3.37 -0.74
C ILE A 150 -4.04 3.14 -0.47
N TYR A 151 -4.66 2.22 -1.19
CA TYR A 151 -6.02 1.76 -0.93
C TYR A 151 -6.00 0.66 0.15
N ASP A 152 -6.43 0.99 1.36
CA ASP A 152 -6.74 0.02 2.42
C ASP A 152 -8.21 -0.42 2.31
N ILE A 153 -8.44 -1.48 1.52
CA ILE A 153 -9.80 -1.98 1.26
C ILE A 153 -10.21 -2.88 2.41
N ALA A 154 -10.80 -2.31 3.46
CA ALA A 154 -11.22 -3.02 4.67
C ALA A 154 -12.15 -4.21 4.35
N GLY A 155 -12.03 -5.29 5.13
CA GLY A 155 -12.83 -6.50 4.87
C GLY A 155 -14.25 -6.32 5.42
N GLY A 156 -15.27 -6.51 4.57
CA GLY A 156 -16.68 -6.29 4.91
C GLY A 156 -17.33 -5.19 4.06
N ILE A 157 -16.52 -4.29 3.49
CA ILE A 157 -16.94 -3.26 2.53
C ILE A 157 -15.99 -3.34 1.33
N ASP A 158 -16.28 -4.28 0.43
CA ASP A 158 -15.58 -4.43 -0.85
C ASP A 158 -16.20 -3.47 -1.89
N GLN A 159 -16.28 -2.19 -1.51
CA GLN A 159 -17.02 -1.17 -2.26
C GLN A 159 -16.10 -0.10 -2.88
N ILE A 160 -14.80 -0.10 -2.51
CA ILE A 160 -13.80 0.72 -3.20
C ILE A 160 -13.41 0.00 -4.48
N GLU A 161 -13.72 0.60 -5.63
CA GLU A 161 -13.19 0.17 -6.91
C GLU A 161 -12.19 1.17 -7.43
N THR A 162 -10.92 0.75 -7.38
CA THR A 162 -9.78 1.50 -7.89
C THR A 162 -9.96 1.89 -9.34
N ASP A 163 -10.56 1.01 -10.14
CA ASP A 163 -10.65 1.15 -11.59
C ASP A 163 -11.77 2.12 -11.96
N GLU A 164 -12.81 2.23 -11.12
CA GLU A 164 -13.78 3.33 -11.21
C GLU A 164 -13.11 4.66 -10.90
N VAL A 165 -12.11 4.72 -10.02
CA VAL A 165 -11.36 5.94 -9.67
C VAL A 165 -10.38 6.31 -10.80
N LYS A 166 -9.57 5.36 -11.27
CA LYS A 166 -8.79 5.42 -12.51
C LYS A 166 -8.39 4.01 -12.98
N GLN A 167 -8.73 3.68 -14.22
CA GLN A 167 -8.38 2.41 -14.88
C GLN A 167 -6.85 2.21 -14.91
N ASP A 168 -6.41 0.95 -14.82
CA ASP A 168 -5.02 0.49 -14.97
C ASP A 168 -3.98 1.18 -14.07
N SER A 169 -4.44 1.68 -12.92
CA SER A 169 -3.58 2.49 -12.06
C SER A 169 -2.76 1.68 -11.06
N ILE A 170 -3.07 0.40 -10.80
CA ILE A 170 -2.46 -0.36 -9.69
C ILE A 170 -1.03 -0.81 -10.02
N ASP A 171 -0.01 -0.15 -9.47
CA ASP A 171 1.38 -0.65 -9.58
C ASP A 171 1.67 -1.83 -8.63
N HIS A 172 1.01 -1.87 -7.48
CA HIS A 172 1.29 -2.85 -6.43
C HIS A 172 0.05 -3.42 -5.79
N PHE A 173 -0.14 -4.73 -5.91
CA PHE A 173 -1.17 -5.46 -5.19
C PHE A 173 -0.57 -6.21 -3.99
N ILE A 174 -1.12 -5.99 -2.80
CA ILE A 174 -0.69 -6.64 -1.56
C ILE A 174 -1.88 -7.33 -0.91
N THR A 175 -1.83 -8.65 -0.79
CA THR A 175 -2.77 -9.41 0.05
C THR A 175 -2.15 -9.75 1.39
N VAL A 176 -2.98 -9.95 2.42
CA VAL A 176 -2.52 -10.14 3.80
C VAL A 176 -3.12 -11.40 4.40
N ALA A 177 -2.30 -12.23 5.04
CA ALA A 177 -2.75 -13.41 5.73
C ALA A 177 -2.14 -13.50 7.13
N ASN A 178 -2.98 -13.83 8.12
CA ASN A 178 -2.50 -14.22 9.44
C ASN A 178 -2.01 -15.67 9.42
N ALA A 179 -0.80 -15.88 9.93
CA ALA A 179 -0.25 -17.19 10.24
C ALA A 179 -1.20 -17.97 11.14
N ASN A 180 -1.22 -19.29 10.98
CA ASN A 180 -2.07 -20.22 11.74
C ASN A 180 -3.59 -20.01 11.58
N SER A 181 -4.05 -19.14 10.66
CA SER A 181 -5.46 -19.00 10.32
C SER A 181 -5.73 -19.54 8.91
N ALA A 182 -6.19 -20.79 8.81
CA ALA A 182 -6.56 -21.41 7.53
C ALA A 182 -7.52 -20.54 6.71
N LYS A 183 -8.58 -20.03 7.36
CA LYS A 183 -9.53 -19.09 6.74
C LYS A 183 -8.84 -17.82 6.24
N SER A 184 -7.89 -17.24 6.98
CA SER A 184 -7.19 -16.04 6.53
C SER A 184 -6.34 -16.29 5.30
N LYS A 185 -5.65 -17.44 5.25
CA LYS A 185 -4.78 -17.79 4.12
C LYS A 185 -5.59 -18.07 2.87
N GLN A 186 -6.67 -18.83 3.00
CA GLN A 186 -7.58 -19.10 1.88
C GLN A 186 -8.16 -17.81 1.31
N ARG A 187 -8.58 -16.89 2.18
CA ARG A 187 -9.12 -15.58 1.81
C ARG A 187 -8.08 -14.73 1.06
N ALA A 188 -6.85 -14.64 1.58
CA ALA A 188 -5.75 -13.97 0.89
C ALA A 188 -5.39 -14.62 -0.46
N PHE A 189 -5.41 -15.95 -0.52
CA PHE A 189 -5.17 -16.71 -1.76
C PHE A 189 -6.26 -16.46 -2.80
N VAL A 190 -7.53 -16.41 -2.39
CA VAL A 190 -8.64 -16.06 -3.27
C VAL A 190 -8.51 -14.62 -3.76
N SER A 191 -8.15 -13.68 -2.89
CA SER A 191 -7.97 -12.27 -3.28
C SER A 191 -6.86 -12.10 -4.31
N ILE A 192 -5.67 -12.70 -4.11
CA ILE A 192 -4.59 -12.59 -5.09
C ILE A 192 -4.95 -13.26 -6.42
N LEU A 193 -5.60 -14.43 -6.37
CA LEU A 193 -6.04 -15.13 -7.58
C LEU A 193 -7.12 -14.34 -8.33
N LYS A 194 -8.08 -13.74 -7.61
CA LYS A 194 -9.13 -12.91 -8.22
C LYS A 194 -8.53 -11.72 -8.94
N THR A 195 -7.55 -11.04 -8.35
CA THR A 195 -6.86 -9.91 -8.98
C THR A 195 -6.07 -10.37 -10.21
N ILE A 196 -5.26 -11.43 -10.09
CA ILE A 196 -4.50 -11.96 -11.24
C ILE A 196 -5.44 -12.35 -12.40
N LYS A 197 -6.58 -12.96 -12.11
CA LYS A 197 -7.58 -13.31 -13.13
C LYS A 197 -8.23 -12.09 -13.76
N ALA A 198 -8.57 -11.08 -12.97
CA ALA A 198 -9.17 -9.85 -13.50
C ALA A 198 -8.21 -9.15 -14.47
N GLU A 199 -6.92 -9.09 -14.13
CA GLU A 199 -5.86 -8.55 -14.99
C GLU A 199 -5.70 -9.38 -16.28
N ASP A 200 -5.72 -10.72 -16.17
CA ASP A 200 -5.62 -11.60 -17.33
C ASP A 200 -6.81 -11.44 -18.29
N GLU A 201 -8.02 -11.27 -17.77
CA GLU A 201 -9.22 -11.00 -18.56
C GLU A 201 -9.21 -9.58 -19.17
N ALA A 202 -8.72 -8.58 -18.45
CA ALA A 202 -8.54 -7.23 -19.00
C ALA A 202 -7.53 -7.21 -20.15
N LEU A 203 -6.42 -7.96 -20.02
CA LEU A 203 -5.44 -8.12 -21.08
C LEU A 203 -6.04 -8.81 -22.31
N LYS A 204 -6.83 -9.89 -22.13
CA LYS A 204 -7.55 -10.54 -23.23
C LYS A 204 -8.48 -9.58 -23.96
N ALA A 205 -9.21 -8.77 -23.21
CA ALA A 205 -10.10 -7.77 -23.79
C ALA A 205 -9.32 -6.71 -24.59
N ALA A 206 -8.21 -6.20 -24.05
CA ALA A 206 -7.36 -5.22 -24.73
C ALA A 206 -6.76 -5.77 -26.05
N ILE A 207 -6.31 -7.02 -26.06
CA ILE A 207 -5.81 -7.69 -27.28
C ILE A 207 -6.94 -7.89 -28.30
N ALA A 208 -8.12 -8.32 -27.85
CA ALA A 208 -9.27 -8.45 -28.74
C ALA A 208 -9.71 -7.10 -29.33
N GLU A 209 -9.58 -6.01 -28.57
CA GLU A 209 -9.86 -4.64 -29.03
C GLU A 209 -8.82 -4.14 -30.06
N SER A 210 -7.57 -4.60 -30.02
CA SER A 210 -6.58 -4.33 -31.07
C SER A 210 -6.85 -5.11 -32.36
N GLY A 211 -7.75 -6.09 -32.33
CA GLY A 211 -8.11 -6.94 -33.45
C GLY A 211 -7.30 -8.24 -33.55
N ASP A 212 -6.49 -8.53 -32.53
CA ASP A 212 -5.68 -9.74 -32.43
C ASP A 212 -6.39 -10.82 -31.58
N ASP A 213 -6.02 -12.09 -31.74
CA ASP A 213 -6.49 -13.16 -30.85
C ASP A 213 -5.44 -13.42 -29.75
N TYR A 214 -5.86 -13.44 -28.49
CA TYR A 214 -4.98 -13.80 -27.36
C TYR A 214 -4.29 -15.14 -27.56
N ALA A 215 -4.93 -16.09 -28.25
CA ALA A 215 -4.37 -17.40 -28.55
C ALA A 215 -3.14 -17.36 -29.48
N ASP A 216 -2.94 -16.25 -30.21
CA ASP A 216 -1.81 -16.07 -31.12
C ASP A 216 -0.51 -15.67 -30.40
N TYR A 217 -0.61 -15.26 -29.14
CA TYR A 217 0.54 -14.87 -28.33
C TYR A 217 1.14 -16.08 -27.59
N SER A 218 2.45 -16.21 -27.65
CA SER A 218 3.18 -17.18 -26.84
C SER A 218 3.15 -16.82 -25.36
N ALA A 219 3.44 -17.82 -24.51
CA ALA A 219 3.52 -17.59 -23.07
C ALA A 219 4.59 -16.54 -22.69
N ASP A 220 5.67 -16.43 -23.47
CA ASP A 220 6.74 -15.47 -23.26
C ASP A 220 6.29 -14.06 -23.66
N GLU A 221 5.58 -13.88 -24.77
CA GLU A 221 5.02 -12.58 -25.19
C GLU A 221 3.97 -12.07 -24.19
N ILE A 222 3.07 -12.93 -23.71
CA ILE A 222 2.14 -12.58 -22.62
C ILE A 222 2.90 -12.20 -21.34
N ALA A 223 4.04 -12.85 -21.07
CA ALA A 223 4.88 -12.49 -19.93
C ALA A 223 5.49 -11.09 -20.07
N GLU A 224 5.93 -10.75 -21.27
CA GLU A 224 6.50 -9.44 -21.59
C GLU A 224 5.43 -8.35 -21.45
N ILE A 225 4.24 -8.55 -22.03
CA ILE A 225 3.12 -7.60 -21.90
C ILE A 225 2.71 -7.41 -20.43
N LYS A 226 2.60 -8.50 -19.66
CA LYS A 226 2.31 -8.42 -18.21
C LYS A 226 3.43 -7.74 -17.42
N GLN A 227 4.69 -7.87 -17.85
CA GLN A 227 5.80 -7.13 -17.24
C GLN A 227 5.73 -5.64 -17.57
N GLU A 228 5.32 -5.27 -18.79
CA GLU A 228 5.09 -3.90 -19.21
C GLU A 228 3.93 -3.24 -18.45
N GLN A 229 2.85 -3.99 -18.18
CA GLN A 229 1.76 -3.56 -17.28
C GLN A 229 2.25 -3.27 -15.85
N GLY A 230 3.39 -3.84 -15.44
CA GLY A 230 4.17 -3.37 -14.29
C GLY A 230 3.64 -3.75 -12.90
N ILE A 231 2.52 -4.47 -12.80
CA ILE A 231 1.92 -4.80 -11.50
C ILE A 231 2.81 -5.78 -10.73
N THR A 232 3.17 -5.41 -9.50
CA THR A 232 3.86 -6.32 -8.57
C THR A 232 2.89 -6.92 -7.55
N TYR A 233 2.83 -8.24 -7.50
CA TYR A 233 2.03 -8.98 -6.51
C TYR A 233 2.84 -9.34 -5.26
N LYS A 234 2.28 -9.06 -4.08
CA LYS A 234 2.86 -9.37 -2.77
C LYS A 234 1.88 -10.11 -1.88
N TYR A 235 2.38 -11.12 -1.18
CA TYR A 235 1.64 -11.87 -0.17
C TYR A 235 2.28 -11.64 1.20
N ALA A 236 1.67 -10.78 2.02
CA ALA A 236 2.15 -10.46 3.36
C ALA A 236 1.64 -11.51 4.37
N TYR A 237 2.54 -12.37 4.84
CA TYR A 237 2.27 -13.40 5.82
C TYR A 237 2.60 -12.90 7.24
N ILE A 238 1.58 -12.40 7.96
CA ILE A 238 1.72 -11.83 9.31
C ILE A 238 1.73 -12.95 10.36
N HIS A 239 2.80 -13.06 11.14
CA HIS A 239 2.92 -14.12 12.16
C HIS A 239 2.87 -13.62 13.61
N ARG A 240 2.20 -14.42 14.45
CA ARG A 240 2.17 -14.31 15.92
C ARG A 240 2.97 -15.48 16.49
N ASP A 241 4.25 -15.26 16.78
CA ASP A 241 5.20 -16.14 17.49
C ASP A 241 5.14 -17.69 17.33
N THR A 242 6.08 -18.19 16.52
CA THR A 242 7.03 -19.33 16.67
C THR A 242 6.65 -20.82 16.87
N ARG A 243 5.41 -21.31 16.82
CA ARG A 243 5.17 -22.78 16.65
C ARG A 243 4.41 -23.14 15.36
N GLY A 244 4.95 -24.09 14.60
CA GLY A 244 4.35 -24.62 13.35
C GLY A 244 4.53 -23.76 12.08
N CYS A 245 5.01 -22.51 12.23
CA CYS A 245 5.03 -21.51 11.15
C CYS A 245 5.91 -21.87 9.94
N LYS A 246 7.03 -22.59 10.12
CA LYS A 246 7.95 -22.92 9.01
C LYS A 246 7.33 -23.88 8.00
N LYS A 247 6.63 -24.93 8.48
CA LYS A 247 5.93 -25.89 7.61
C LYS A 247 4.78 -25.19 6.89
N ASP A 248 4.02 -24.37 7.61
CA ASP A 248 2.90 -23.64 7.03
C ASP A 248 3.34 -22.63 5.97
N PHE A 249 4.39 -21.86 6.25
CA PHE A 249 4.99 -20.94 5.28
C PHE A 249 5.50 -21.66 4.03
N SER A 250 6.11 -22.83 4.19
CA SER A 250 6.58 -23.64 3.06
C SER A 250 5.42 -24.14 2.20
N LYS A 251 4.30 -24.52 2.82
CA LYS A 251 3.08 -24.90 2.10
C LYS A 251 2.49 -23.71 1.33
N THR A 252 2.33 -22.55 1.98
CA THR A 252 1.86 -21.33 1.31
C THR A 252 2.79 -20.95 0.14
N LYS A 253 4.10 -21.08 0.31
CA LYS A 253 5.06 -20.86 -0.78
C LYS A 253 4.85 -21.81 -1.96
N GLN A 254 4.50 -23.08 -1.70
CA GLN A 254 4.21 -24.03 -2.76
C GLN A 254 2.91 -23.68 -3.49
N GLU A 255 1.83 -23.40 -2.74
CA GLU A 255 0.54 -22.99 -3.30
C GLU A 255 0.69 -21.74 -4.18
N LEU A 256 1.45 -20.74 -3.73
CA LEU A 256 1.73 -19.54 -4.53
C LEU A 256 2.54 -19.84 -5.79
N ARG A 257 3.50 -20.77 -5.73
CA ARG A 257 4.27 -21.19 -6.92
C ARG A 257 3.43 -21.88 -7.98
N GLU A 258 2.36 -22.55 -7.58
CA GLU A 258 1.40 -23.14 -8.52
C GLU A 258 0.67 -22.02 -9.27
N VAL A 259 0.23 -20.97 -8.57
CA VAL A 259 -0.37 -19.77 -9.19
C VAL A 259 0.64 -19.02 -10.07
N GLU A 260 1.88 -18.83 -9.61
CA GLU A 260 2.94 -18.18 -10.41
C GLU A 260 3.14 -18.89 -11.76
N LYS A 261 3.12 -20.23 -11.76
CA LYS A 261 3.24 -21.04 -12.98
C LYS A 261 2.00 -20.99 -13.86
N GLU A 262 0.81 -21.09 -13.25
CA GLU A 262 -0.45 -21.14 -14.00
C GLU A 262 -0.74 -19.83 -14.73
N TYR A 263 -0.46 -18.68 -14.10
CA TYR A 263 -0.80 -17.35 -14.67
C TYR A 263 0.41 -16.60 -15.23
N ASN A 264 1.59 -17.22 -15.20
CA ASN A 264 2.87 -16.63 -15.59
C ASN A 264 3.15 -15.27 -14.91
N VAL A 265 2.95 -15.23 -13.59
CA VAL A 265 3.16 -14.03 -12.75
C VAL A 265 4.16 -14.33 -11.65
N LYS A 266 4.69 -13.27 -11.02
CA LYS A 266 5.58 -13.38 -9.87
C LYS A 266 4.91 -12.85 -8.61
N ILE A 267 4.88 -13.67 -7.57
CA ILE A 267 4.27 -13.34 -6.27
C ILE A 267 5.35 -13.32 -5.20
N GLN A 268 5.62 -12.14 -4.65
CA GLN A 268 6.57 -12.01 -3.56
C GLN A 268 5.91 -12.38 -2.22
N LEU A 269 6.22 -13.57 -1.71
CA LEU A 269 5.86 -13.97 -0.35
C LEU A 269 6.75 -13.26 0.68
N ILE A 270 6.15 -12.45 1.55
CA ILE A 270 6.84 -11.63 2.55
C ILE A 270 6.47 -12.12 3.95
N TYR A 271 7.49 -12.40 4.76
CA TYR A 271 7.29 -12.79 6.14
C TYR A 271 7.25 -11.54 7.03
N VAL A 272 6.08 -11.23 7.60
CA VAL A 272 5.87 -10.02 8.40
C VAL A 272 5.71 -10.39 9.88
N PRO A 273 6.62 -9.95 10.75
CA PRO A 273 6.39 -10.09 12.19
C PRO A 273 5.27 -9.22 12.71
N ARG A 274 4.47 -9.79 13.62
CA ARG A 274 3.55 -8.96 14.39
C ARG A 274 4.35 -7.99 15.23
N MET A 275 3.92 -6.75 15.20
CA MET A 275 4.35 -5.70 16.11
C MET A 275 3.10 -5.10 16.74
N ASN A 276 3.18 -4.72 18.02
CA ASN A 276 2.08 -4.07 18.70
C ASN A 276 2.20 -2.56 18.49
N PHE A 277 1.48 -2.04 17.49
CA PHE A 277 1.52 -0.63 17.10
C PHE A 277 0.86 0.28 18.15
N GLU A 278 -0.14 -0.25 18.86
CA GLU A 278 -0.90 0.47 19.89
C GLU A 278 0.02 1.00 21.00
N VAL A 279 1.09 0.27 21.34
CA VAL A 279 2.04 0.70 22.39
C VAL A 279 2.80 1.98 22.00
N PHE A 280 3.10 2.16 20.71
CA PHE A 280 3.77 3.37 20.22
C PHE A 280 2.80 4.55 20.13
N GLU A 281 1.54 4.27 19.82
CA GLU A 281 0.46 5.26 19.79
C GLU A 281 0.13 5.79 21.19
N GLU A 282 -0.10 4.90 22.17
CA GLU A 282 -0.39 5.28 23.56
C GLU A 282 0.71 6.15 24.16
N ALA A 283 1.96 5.90 23.77
CA ALA A 283 3.11 6.69 24.17
C ALA A 283 3.33 7.96 23.32
N GLY A 284 2.54 8.17 22.27
CA GLY A 284 2.68 9.30 21.35
C GLY A 284 4.07 9.35 20.72
N VAL A 285 4.54 8.24 20.14
CA VAL A 285 5.86 8.13 19.51
C VAL A 285 5.80 7.50 18.12
N SER A 286 6.73 7.92 17.27
CA SER A 286 6.94 7.31 15.95
C SER A 286 7.24 5.81 16.06
N TYR A 287 6.74 5.02 15.12
CA TYR A 287 7.08 3.61 14.98
C TYR A 287 8.59 3.40 14.75
N PHE A 288 9.24 4.34 14.04
CA PHE A 288 10.68 4.32 13.75
C PHE A 288 11.53 5.09 14.77
N ILE A 289 10.99 5.33 15.97
CA ILE A 289 11.73 5.94 17.08
C ILE A 289 12.90 5.04 17.51
N THR A 290 14.01 5.66 17.88
CA THR A 290 15.17 4.99 18.44
C THR A 290 15.10 4.92 19.96
N ARG A 291 15.86 4.01 20.57
CA ARG A 291 15.94 3.88 22.03
C ARG A 291 16.40 5.17 22.68
N TYR A 292 17.40 5.80 22.09
CA TYR A 292 17.91 7.10 22.51
C TYR A 292 16.84 8.21 22.44
N GLU A 293 16.08 8.29 21.35
CA GLU A 293 14.99 9.28 21.23
C GLU A 293 13.88 9.04 22.26
N LEU A 294 13.59 7.80 22.64
CA LEU A 294 12.65 7.47 23.72
C LEU A 294 13.16 7.92 25.09
N GLU A 295 14.44 7.66 25.38
CA GLU A 295 15.09 8.09 26.62
C GLU A 295 15.06 9.62 26.78
N GLN A 296 15.34 10.36 25.70
CA GLN A 296 15.24 11.83 25.69
C GLN A 296 13.81 12.34 25.96
N LYS A 297 12.79 11.55 25.58
CA LYS A 297 11.37 11.84 25.87
C LYS A 297 10.92 11.35 27.25
N GLY A 298 11.79 10.69 28.03
CA GLY A 298 11.45 10.10 29.32
C GLY A 298 10.53 8.87 29.23
N ILE A 299 10.46 8.21 28.07
CA ILE A 299 9.59 7.06 27.82
C ILE A 299 10.41 5.77 27.86
N CYS A 300 9.95 4.75 28.59
CA CYS A 300 10.64 3.47 28.70
C CYS A 300 9.75 2.29 28.30
N PHE A 301 10.11 1.62 27.20
CA PHE A 301 9.44 0.41 26.73
C PHE A 301 10.03 -0.91 27.28
N HIS A 302 10.83 -0.84 28.36
CA HIS A 302 11.38 -1.99 29.08
C HIS A 302 11.93 -3.08 28.13
N THR A 303 11.27 -4.25 28.08
CA THR A 303 11.68 -5.42 27.31
C THR A 303 11.20 -5.43 25.86
N MET A 304 10.35 -4.48 25.46
CA MET A 304 9.86 -4.40 24.09
C MET A 304 10.97 -3.91 23.16
N LYS A 305 11.25 -4.71 22.14
CA LYS A 305 12.23 -4.36 21.11
C LYS A 305 11.64 -3.37 20.10
N LEU A 306 12.39 -2.31 19.81
CA LEU A 306 12.07 -1.35 18.75
C LEU A 306 12.38 -1.96 17.37
N ILE A 307 11.91 -1.32 16.29
CA ILE A 307 12.21 -1.79 14.93
C ILE A 307 13.71 -1.84 14.68
N GLU A 308 14.45 -0.82 15.15
CA GLU A 308 15.89 -0.74 14.94
C GLU A 308 16.64 -1.92 15.58
N GLU A 309 16.05 -2.55 16.59
CA GLU A 309 16.56 -3.72 17.30
C GLU A 309 16.01 -5.03 16.75
N ARG A 310 15.03 -4.96 15.84
CA ARG A 310 14.35 -6.08 15.19
C ARG A 310 14.75 -6.20 13.73
N GLN A 311 15.81 -6.98 13.49
CA GLN A 311 16.29 -7.26 12.14
C GLN A 311 15.20 -7.91 11.26
N ASP A 312 14.37 -8.78 11.84
CA ASP A 312 13.26 -9.43 11.15
C ASP A 312 12.20 -8.42 10.66
N MET A 313 11.82 -7.44 11.50
CA MET A 313 10.93 -6.33 11.08
C MET A 313 11.59 -5.48 10.01
N THR A 314 12.86 -5.14 10.19
CA THR A 314 13.60 -4.33 9.20
C THR A 314 13.61 -5.01 7.82
N VAL A 315 13.83 -6.33 7.78
CA VAL A 315 13.79 -7.11 6.53
C VAL A 315 12.37 -7.13 5.95
N ALA A 316 11.34 -7.33 6.77
CA ALA A 316 9.96 -7.35 6.33
C ALA A 316 9.54 -6.02 5.66
N VAL A 317 9.81 -4.87 6.32
CA VAL A 317 9.45 -3.56 5.75
C VAL A 317 10.24 -3.28 4.48
N LYS A 318 11.54 -3.63 4.42
CA LYS A 318 12.33 -3.54 3.17
C LYS A 318 11.74 -4.38 2.04
N GLN A 319 11.27 -5.58 2.34
CA GLN A 319 10.64 -6.45 1.36
C GLN A 319 9.28 -5.91 0.89
N LEU A 320 8.49 -5.29 1.78
CA LEU A 320 7.24 -4.60 1.43
C LEU A 320 7.49 -3.42 0.50
N LEU A 321 8.54 -2.63 0.77
CA LEU A 321 8.91 -1.47 -0.04
C LEU A 321 9.63 -1.82 -1.33
N LYS A 322 10.25 -3.00 -1.43
CA LYS A 322 10.97 -3.40 -2.65
C LYS A 322 10.08 -3.27 -3.88
N ASN A 323 10.61 -2.62 -4.92
CA ASN A 323 9.95 -2.28 -6.18
C ASN A 323 8.89 -1.16 -6.10
N ILE A 324 8.43 -0.80 -4.90
CA ILE A 324 7.67 0.43 -4.62
C ILE A 324 8.62 1.63 -4.53
N ALA A 325 9.80 1.43 -3.92
CA ALA A 325 10.88 2.40 -3.79
C ALA A 325 12.27 1.77 -4.02
#